data_AF-A0A151RHX7-F1
#
_entry.id   AF-A0A151RHX7-F1
#
_cell.length_a   1.000
_cell.length_b   1.000
_cell.length_c   1.000
_cell.angle_alpha   90.00
_cell.angle_beta   90.00
_cell.angle_gamma   90.00
#
_symmetry.space_group_name_H-M   'P 1'
#
loop_
_entity.id
_entity.type
_entity.pdbx_description
1 polymer ?
#
loop_
_entity_poly.entity_id
_entity_poly.type
_entity_poly.pdbx_seq_one_letter_code
_entity_poly.pdbx_strand_id
1 'polypeptide(L)'
;MLDGLHKRLSSWKHSHLSIGGRMTLINSVLNAMPIHFLSFFKVPNSVIKEIVAIQRDFLWRGVKDGSKIPWVKWEMVCKSKDEGGLGIKDVRFSN
;
A
#
# COMPACT_ATOMS: atom_id res chain seq x y z
N MET A 1 -8.96 7.77 -9.18
CA MET A 1 -8.11 7.52 -8.00
C MET A 1 -7.19 6.32 -8.20
N LEU A 2 -7.74 5.12 -8.41
CA LEU A 2 -6.98 3.86 -8.54
C LEU A 2 -5.97 3.87 -9.71
N ASP A 3 -6.37 4.39 -10.87
CA ASP A 3 -5.47 4.61 -12.02
C ASP A 3 -4.27 5.51 -11.68
N GLY A 4 -4.51 6.59 -10.93
CA GLY A 4 -3.45 7.49 -10.45
C GLY A 4 -2.48 6.83 -9.49
N LEU A 5 -2.96 5.89 -8.65
CA LEU A 5 -2.10 5.06 -7.81
C LEU A 5 -1.22 4.15 -8.69
N HIS A 6 -1.83 3.43 -9.64
CA HIS A 6 -1.10 2.55 -10.56
C HIS A 6 -0.03 3.29 -11.36
N LYS A 7 -0.34 4.46 -11.91
CA LYS A 7 0.61 5.25 -12.71
C LYS A 7 1.81 5.70 -11.88
N ARG A 8 1.60 6.15 -10.64
CA ARG A 8 2.69 6.53 -9.72
C ARG A 8 3.52 5.32 -9.29
N LEU A 9 2.87 4.20 -9.00
CA LEU A 9 3.55 2.95 -8.62
C LEU A 9 4.38 2.37 -9.76
N SER A 10 3.87 2.44 -11.00
CA SER A 10 4.61 2.04 -12.20
C SER A 10 5.85 2.91 -12.41
N SER A 11 5.74 4.23 -12.19
CA SER A 11 6.88 5.15 -12.22
C SER A 11 7.93 4.81 -11.15
N TRP A 12 7.50 4.44 -9.93
CA TRP A 12 8.43 4.02 -8.87
C TRP A 12 8.97 2.61 -9.02
N LYS A 13 8.26 1.73 -9.73
CA LYS A 13 8.78 0.41 -10.11
C LYS A 13 10.04 0.55 -10.99
N HIS A 14 10.23 1.67 -11.68
CA HIS A 14 11.48 1.96 -12.40
C HIS A 14 12.63 2.39 -11.47
N SER A 15 12.33 2.84 -10.25
CA SER A 15 13.32 3.19 -9.24
C SER A 15 13.66 1.94 -8.42
N HIS A 16 14.94 1.58 -8.35
CA HIS A 16 15.43 0.43 -7.58
C HIS A 16 15.28 0.66 -6.06
N LEU A 17 14.05 0.59 -5.55
CA LEU A 17 13.73 0.88 -4.15
C LEU A 17 13.93 -0.36 -3.27
N SER A 18 14.60 -0.14 -2.14
CA SER A 18 14.69 -1.11 -1.04
C SER A 18 13.30 -1.37 -0.43
N ILE A 19 13.14 -2.48 0.27
CA ILE A 19 11.85 -2.82 0.91
C ILE A 19 11.39 -1.74 1.89
N GLY A 20 12.33 -1.15 2.65
CA GLY A 20 12.06 -0.02 3.54
C GLY A 20 11.66 1.26 2.79
N GLY A 21 12.32 1.55 1.65
CA GLY A 21 11.94 2.68 0.80
C GLY A 21 10.52 2.54 0.24
N ARG A 22 10.13 1.31 -0.16
CA ARG A 22 8.76 1.03 -0.59
C ARG A 22 7.73 1.21 0.52
N MET A 23 8.03 0.77 1.74
CA MET A 23 7.15 0.99 2.90
C MET A 23 6.93 2.48 3.18
N THR A 24 8.01 3.27 3.16
CA THR A 24 7.92 4.72 3.35
C THR A 24 7.08 5.37 2.26
N LEU A 25 7.23 4.97 1.00
CA LEU A 25 6.41 5.45 -0.12
C LEU A 25 4.93 5.06 0.01
N ILE A 26 4.66 3.82 0.44
CA ILE A 26 3.29 3.37 0.72
C ILE A 26 2.69 4.29 1.81
N ASN A 27 3.40 4.50 2.90
CA ASN A 27 2.87 5.28 4.01
C ASN A 27 2.75 6.79 3.69
N SER A 28 3.69 7.34 2.92
CA SER A 28 3.68 8.76 2.57
C SER A 28 2.68 9.11 1.47
N VAL A 29 2.46 8.22 0.49
CA VAL A 29 1.69 8.55 -0.71
C VAL A 29 0.46 7.67 -0.88
N LEU A 30 0.61 6.35 -0.71
CA LEU A 30 -0.52 5.43 -0.83
C LEU A 30 -1.48 5.48 0.36
N ASN A 31 -1.09 6.03 1.51
CA ASN A 31 -2.04 6.34 2.58
C ASN A 31 -2.61 7.75 2.45
N ALA A 32 -1.79 8.75 2.13
CA ALA A 32 -2.26 10.14 2.03
C ALA A 32 -3.30 10.37 0.92
N MET A 33 -3.11 9.76 -0.25
CA MET A 33 -4.05 9.93 -1.37
C MET A 33 -5.46 9.37 -1.07
N PRO A 34 -5.63 8.07 -0.74
CA PRO A 34 -6.94 7.56 -0.44
C PRO A 34 -7.56 8.20 0.80
N ILE A 35 -6.80 8.58 1.83
CA ILE A 35 -7.34 9.33 2.99
C ILE A 35 -7.97 10.65 2.54
N HIS A 36 -7.30 11.39 1.65
CA HIS A 36 -7.86 12.62 1.10
C HIS A 36 -9.18 12.35 0.36
N PHE A 37 -9.25 11.32 -0.49
CA PHE A 37 -10.48 10.97 -1.21
C PHE A 37 -11.59 10.39 -0.31
N LEU A 38 -11.22 9.61 0.72
CA LEU A 38 -12.12 9.05 1.74
C LEU A 38 -12.79 10.16 2.57
N SER A 39 -12.09 11.28 2.78
CA SER A 39 -12.68 12.43 3.48
C SER A 39 -13.83 13.09 2.69
N PHE A 40 -13.87 12.95 1.37
CA PHE A 40 -14.91 13.55 0.52
C PHE A 40 -16.02 12.56 0.14
N PHE A 41 -15.75 11.25 0.13
CA PHE A 41 -16.68 10.24 -0.33
C PHE A 41 -16.68 9.01 0.58
N LYS A 42 -17.88 8.49 0.92
CA LYS A 42 -18.01 7.16 1.52
C LYS A 42 -17.55 6.11 0.50
N VAL A 43 -16.38 5.54 0.74
CA VAL A 43 -15.76 4.59 -0.20
C VAL A 43 -16.32 3.19 0.03
N PRO A 44 -16.80 2.50 -1.02
CA PRO A 44 -17.25 1.12 -0.89
C PRO A 44 -16.08 0.18 -0.56
N ASN A 45 -16.36 -0.85 0.24
CA ASN A 45 -15.36 -1.84 0.69
C ASN A 45 -14.55 -2.48 -0.46
N SER A 46 -15.12 -2.58 -1.67
CA SER A 46 -14.42 -3.07 -2.86
C SER A 46 -13.21 -2.20 -3.24
N VAL A 47 -13.34 -0.88 -3.14
CA VAL A 47 -12.24 0.04 -3.46
C VAL A 47 -11.15 0.00 -2.38
N ILE A 48 -11.53 -0.16 -1.11
CA ILE A 48 -10.57 -0.36 -0.02
C ILE A 48 -9.76 -1.64 -0.24
N LYS A 49 -10.43 -2.75 -0.61
CA LYS A 49 -9.77 -4.01 -0.97
C LYS A 49 -8.82 -3.84 -2.15
N GLU A 50 -9.20 -3.06 -3.15
CA GLU A 50 -8.35 -2.81 -4.32
C GLU A 50 -7.11 -1.98 -3.96
N ILE A 51 -7.24 -0.93 -3.16
CA ILE A 51 -6.09 -0.15 -2.64
C ILE A 51 -5.14 -1.08 -1.87
N VAL A 52 -5.65 -1.92 -0.98
CA VAL A 52 -4.86 -2.88 -0.22
C VAL A 52 -4.14 -3.86 -1.14
N ALA A 53 -4.82 -4.36 -2.17
CA ALA A 53 -4.21 -5.26 -3.17
C ALA A 53 -3.04 -4.57 -3.89
N ILE A 54 -3.22 -3.31 -4.28
CA ILE A 54 -2.18 -2.49 -4.93
C ILE A 54 -0.99 -2.24 -4.00
N GLN A 55 -1.23 -1.88 -2.74
CA GLN A 55 -0.16 -1.69 -1.73
C GLN A 55 0.63 -2.99 -1.51
N ARG A 56 -0.08 -4.12 -1.43
CA ARG A 56 0.52 -5.45 -1.26
C ARG A 56 1.35 -5.84 -2.47
N ASP A 57 0.83 -5.62 -3.67
CA ASP A 57 1.55 -5.87 -4.91
C ASP A 57 2.84 -5.05 -4.97
N PHE A 58 2.77 -3.75 -4.68
CA PHE A 58 3.95 -2.90 -4.68
C PHE A 58 5.00 -3.28 -3.63
N LEU A 59 4.57 -3.66 -2.42
CA LEU A 59 5.49 -4.06 -1.36
C LEU A 59 6.26 -5.32 -1.75
N TRP A 60 5.55 -6.38 -2.16
CA TRP A 60 6.13 -7.71 -2.36
C TRP A 60 6.66 -7.93 -3.78
N ARG A 61 5.97 -7.45 -4.82
CA ARG A 61 6.21 -7.81 -6.22
C ARG A 61 7.44 -7.13 -6.83
N GLY A 62 7.82 -5.94 -6.34
CA GLY A 62 9.07 -5.27 -6.72
C GLY A 62 9.35 -5.07 -8.21
N VAL A 63 10.57 -4.61 -8.51
CA VAL A 63 11.02 -4.28 -9.88
C VAL A 63 11.35 -5.51 -10.70
N LYS A 64 11.91 -6.56 -10.07
CA LYS A 64 12.21 -7.83 -10.73
C LYS A 64 10.97 -8.70 -10.73
N ASP A 65 10.55 -9.03 -11.95
CA ASP A 65 9.43 -9.87 -12.35
C ASP A 65 9.46 -11.26 -11.70
N GLY A 66 9.12 -11.31 -10.41
CA GLY A 66 9.11 -12.53 -9.63
C GLY A 66 7.99 -12.42 -8.61
N SER A 67 7.00 -13.30 -8.73
CA SER A 67 5.96 -13.53 -7.74
C SER A 67 6.60 -13.85 -6.38
N LYS A 68 6.99 -12.83 -5.61
CA LYS A 68 7.34 -13.03 -4.21
C LYS A 68 6.04 -13.25 -3.47
N ILE A 69 5.84 -14.51 -3.07
CA ILE A 69 4.73 -14.92 -2.23
C ILE A 69 4.73 -14.01 -1.00
N PRO A 70 3.62 -13.33 -0.68
CA PRO A 70 3.54 -12.52 0.53
C PRO A 70 3.64 -13.43 1.76
N TRP A 71 4.80 -13.40 2.43
CA TRP A 71 5.12 -14.24 3.59
C TRP A 71 4.33 -13.87 4.85
N VAL A 72 3.73 -12.68 4.87
CA VAL A 72 3.08 -12.10 6.06
C VAL A 72 1.65 -11.69 5.71
N LYS A 73 0.71 -12.01 6.60
CA LYS A 73 -0.69 -11.54 6.50
C LYS A 73 -0.70 -10.01 6.47
N TRP A 74 -1.51 -9.42 5.60
CA TRP A 74 -1.60 -7.96 5.47
C TRP A 74 -1.95 -7.26 6.79
N GLU A 75 -2.75 -7.90 7.62
CA GLU A 75 -3.10 -7.41 8.95
C GLU A 75 -1.88 -7.27 9.87
N MET A 76 -0.93 -8.20 9.80
CA MET A 76 0.32 -8.08 10.55
C MET A 76 1.23 -7.00 9.98
N VAL A 77 1.20 -6.78 8.65
CA VAL A 77 1.92 -5.67 8.00
C VAL A 77 1.38 -4.32 8.49
N CYS A 78 0.07 -4.21 8.70
CA CYS A 78 -0.56 -2.99 9.19
C CYS A 78 -0.36 -2.72 10.68
N LYS A 79 0.06 -3.70 11.48
CA LYS A 79 0.37 -3.48 12.90
C LYS A 79 1.53 -2.53 13.10
N SER A 80 1.56 -1.88 14.26
CA SER A 80 2.65 -1.00 14.67
C SER A 80 3.99 -1.75 14.73
N LYS A 81 5.10 -1.04 14.52
CA LYS A 81 6.45 -1.63 14.64
C LYS A 81 6.71 -2.25 16.02
N ASP A 82 6.11 -1.66 17.05
CA ASP A 82 6.15 -2.16 18.44
C ASP A 82 5.49 -3.54 18.60
N GLU A 83 4.47 -3.82 17.77
CA GLU A 83 3.75 -5.11 17.76
C GLU A 83 4.33 -6.11 16.75
N GLY A 84 5.54 -5.85 16.22
CA GLY A 84 6.17 -6.69 15.20
C GLY A 84 5.61 -6.52 13.79
N GLY A 85 4.82 -5.46 13.55
CA GLY A 85 4.30 -5.10 12.23
C GLY A 85 5.19 -4.13 11.46
N LEU A 86 4.72 -3.70 10.28
CA LEU A 86 5.46 -2.78 9.41
C LEU A 86 4.97 -1.32 9.50
N GLY A 87 3.94 -1.06 10.30
CA GLY A 87 3.41 0.29 10.55
C GLY A 87 2.67 0.90 9.35
N ILE A 88 2.18 0.08 8.41
CA ILE A 88 1.37 0.56 7.29
C ILE A 88 -0.02 0.91 7.83
N LYS A 89 -0.39 2.19 7.82
CA LYS A 89 -1.73 2.61 8.28
C LYS A 89 -2.81 1.87 7.48
N ASP A 90 -3.71 1.22 8.20
CA ASP A 90 -4.81 0.48 7.58
C ASP A 90 -5.90 1.44 7.13
N VAL A 91 -6.13 1.48 5.82
CA VAL A 91 -7.17 2.31 5.19
C VAL A 91 -8.57 1.84 5.62
N ARG A 92 -8.72 0.60 6.09
CA ARG A 92 -10.00 0.06 6.60
C ARG A 92 -10.45 0.70 7.91
N PHE A 93 -9.54 1.29 8.68
CA PHE A 93 -9.85 1.90 9.99
C PHE A 93 -10.21 3.39 9.92
N SER A 94 -10.14 4.01 8.72
CA SER A 94 -10.43 5.45 8.53
C SER A 94 -11.87 5.78 8.11
N ASN A 95 -12.84 4.85 8.21
CA ASN A 95 -14.27 5.13 7.99
C ASN A 95 -15.17 4.38 8.97
#